data_AF-A0A089LA45-F1
#
_entry.id   AF-A0A089LA45-F1
#
_cell.length_a   1.000
_cell.length_b   1.000
_cell.length_c   1.000
_cell.angle_alpha   90.00
_cell.angle_beta   90.00
_cell.angle_gamma   90.00
#
_symmetry.space_group_name_H-M   'P 1'
#
loop_
_entity.id
_entity.type
_entity.pdbx_description
1 polymer ?
#
loop_
_entity_poly.entity_id
_entity_poly.type
_entity_poly.pdbx_seq_one_letter_code
_entity_poly.pdbx_strand_id
1 'polypeptide(L)' 'MAFKISKEIAPQKVAAQLKKGESLNMLDVREPAQETIVICRSGSRSGLACELLTEKGFNVVNMTGGLKAWTDELVRN' A
#
# COMPACT_ATOMS: atom_id res chain seq x y z
N MET A 1 8.23 -10.38 18.08
CA MET A 1 8.36 -8.95 17.75
C MET A 1 7.03 -8.49 17.19
N ALA A 2 6.39 -7.52 17.83
CA ALA A 2 5.13 -6.95 17.37
C ALA A 2 5.44 -5.77 16.46
N PHE A 3 5.07 -5.88 15.19
CA PHE A 3 5.26 -4.81 14.19
C PHE A 3 4.32 -3.65 14.53
N LYS A 4 4.84 -2.42 14.62
CA LYS A 4 4.01 -1.21 14.80
C LYS A 4 3.70 -0.62 13.42
N ILE A 5 2.70 -1.17 12.75
CA ILE A 5 2.18 -0.60 11.52
C ILE A 5 1.16 0.47 11.89
N SER A 6 1.43 1.72 11.52
CA SER A 6 0.60 2.88 11.86
C SER A 6 -0.57 3.10 10.90
N LYS A 7 -0.46 2.65 9.64
CA LYS A 7 -1.49 2.79 8.60
C LYS A 7 -1.61 1.54 7.75
N GLU A 8 -2.84 1.05 7.63
CA GLU A 8 -3.19 -0.14 6.85
C GLU A 8 -4.40 0.11 5.97
N ILE A 9 -4.40 -0.52 4.80
CA ILE A 9 -5.56 -0.54 3.89
C ILE A 9 -5.83 -1.94 3.39
N ALA A 10 -7.11 -2.31 3.34
CA ALA A 10 -7.54 -3.58 2.76
C ALA A 10 -7.53 -3.51 1.23
N PRO A 11 -7.15 -4.59 0.52
CA PRO A 11 -7.11 -4.63 -0.95
C PRO A 11 -8.42 -4.21 -1.62
N GLN A 12 -9.57 -4.55 -1.02
CA GLN A 12 -10.89 -4.24 -1.56
C GLN A 12 -11.18 -2.73 -1.55
N LYS A 13 -10.65 -2.01 -0.56
CA LYS A 13 -10.80 -0.55 -0.48
C LYS A 13 -9.97 0.12 -1.57
N VAL A 14 -8.75 -0.37 -1.80
CA VAL A 14 -7.88 0.09 -2.90
C VAL A 14 -8.56 -0.16 -4.26
N ALA A 15 -9.13 -1.34 -4.45
CA ALA A 15 -9.85 -1.68 -5.68
C ALA A 15 -11.09 -0.79 -5.90
N ALA A 16 -11.83 -0.48 -4.83
CA ALA A 16 -12.96 0.43 -4.90
C ALA A 16 -12.54 1.86 -5.26
N GLN A 17 -11.38 2.34 -4.83
CA GLN A 17 -10.83 3.65 -5.21
C GLN A 17 -10.46 3.69 -6.70
N LEU A 18 -9.76 2.67 -7.19
CA LEU A 18 -9.43 2.54 -8.62
C LEU A 18 -10.69 2.55 -9.50
N LYS A 19 -11.73 1.82 -9.09
CA LYS A 19 -13.02 1.79 -9.81
C LYS A 19 -13.73 3.15 -9.85
N LYS A 20 -13.45 4.04 -8.89
CA LYS A 20 -13.97 5.42 -8.88
C LYS A 20 -13.16 6.38 -9.76
N GLY A 21 -12.09 5.89 -10.40
CA GLY A 21 -11.18 6.72 -11.20
C GLY A 21 -10.13 7.46 -10.38
N GLU A 22 -9.94 7.11 -9.10
CA GLU A 22 -8.81 7.64 -8.32
C GLU A 22 -7.50 7.04 -8.84
N SER A 23 -6.53 7.88 -9.20
CA SER A 23 -5.21 7.43 -9.64
C SER A 23 -4.38 6.98 -8.46
N LEU A 24 -3.91 5.74 -8.48
CA LEU A 24 -2.84 5.29 -7.59
C LEU A 24 -1.49 5.68 -8.20
N ASN A 25 -0.80 6.62 -7.55
CA ASN A 25 0.55 7.01 -7.94
C ASN A 25 1.50 5.86 -7.56
N MET A 26 1.73 4.98 -8.54
CA MET A 26 2.57 3.80 -8.38
C MET A 26 4.04 4.23 -8.41
N LEU A 27 4.61 4.41 -7.20
CA LEU A 27 6.03 4.69 -6.94
C LEU A 27 6.60 5.94 -7.64
N ASP A 28 6.25 7.12 -7.13
CA ASP A 28 7.18 8.26 -7.16
C ASP A 28 7.41 8.76 -5.72
N VAL A 29 8.37 8.12 -5.02
CA VAL A 29 8.77 8.47 -3.64
C VAL A 29 9.68 9.70 -3.66
N ARG A 30 9.19 10.80 -4.24
CA ARG A 30 9.87 12.11 -4.24
C ARG A 30 9.23 13.09 -3.27
N GLU A 31 7.96 12.88 -2.93
CA GLU A 31 7.19 13.79 -2.07
C GLU A 31 6.72 13.08 -0.79
N PRO A 32 7.34 13.36 0.38
CA PRO A 32 6.99 12.73 1.65
C PRO A 32 5.53 12.93 2.10
N ALA A 33 4.87 13.98 1.61
CA ALA A 33 3.50 14.32 1.97
C ALA A 33 2.44 13.44 1.27
N GLN A 34 2.76 12.87 0.11
CA GLN A 34 1.78 12.10 -0.67
C GLN A 34 1.54 10.72 -0.04
N GLU A 35 0.26 10.37 0.16
CA GLU A 35 -0.11 9.05 0.67
C GLU A 35 0.25 7.97 -0.35
N THR A 36 1.12 7.06 0.05
CA THR A 36 1.67 6.01 -0.81
C THR A 36 1.30 4.63 -0.29
N ILE A 37 0.59 3.84 -1.10
CA ILE A 37 0.28 2.45 -0.77
C ILE A 37 1.49 1.57 -1.11
N VAL A 38 2.03 0.88 -0.10
CA VAL A 38 3.15 -0.05 -0.25
C VAL A 38 2.62 -1.47 -0.24
N ILE A 39 2.99 -2.25 -1.27
CA ILE A 39 2.48 -3.59 -1.49
C ILE A 39 3.62 -4.58 -1.72
N CYS A 40 3.46 -5.79 -1.19
CA CYS A 40 4.27 -6.95 -1.57
C CYS A 40 3.36 -8.17 -1.79
N ARG A 41 3.94 -9.36 -1.97
CA ARG A 41 3.16 -10.59 -2.19
C ARG A 41 2.15 -10.90 -1.08
N SER A 42 2.52 -10.75 0.20
CA SER A 42 1.73 -11.21 1.36
C SER A 42 1.50 -10.17 2.45
N GLY A 43 1.99 -8.94 2.27
CA GLY A 43 1.91 -7.87 3.28
C GLY A 43 3.10 -7.78 4.24
N SER A 44 3.90 -8.84 4.40
CA SER A 44 4.97 -8.88 5.43
C SER A 44 6.17 -7.95 5.11
N ARG A 45 6.67 -7.97 3.88
CA ARG A 45 7.81 -7.11 3.47
C ARG A 45 7.40 -5.66 3.34
N SER A 46 6.19 -5.40 2.86
CA SER A 46 5.63 -4.06 2.75
C SER A 46 5.35 -3.45 4.13
N GLY A 47 4.95 -4.26 5.12
CA GLY A 47 4.85 -3.82 6.51
C GLY A 47 6.17 -3.29 7.08
N LEU A 48 7.27 -4.03 6.89
CA LEU A 48 8.61 -3.58 7.30
C LEU A 48 9.05 -2.32 6.54
N ALA A 49 8.76 -2.25 5.24
CA ALA A 49 9.05 -1.06 4.46
C ALA A 49 8.27 0.16 4.96
N CYS A 50 6.99 0.00 5.33
CA CYS A 50 6.18 1.08 5.88
C CYS A 50 6.74 1.60 7.21
N GLU A 51 7.27 0.73 8.07
CA GLU A 51 7.92 1.14 9.33
C GLU A 51 9.13 2.05 9.05
N LEU A 52 10.06 1.57 8.21
CA LEU A 52 11.27 2.33 7.83
C LEU A 52 10.96 3.65 7.13
N LEU A 53 9.92 3.68 6.29
CA LEU A 53 9.51 4.88 5.55
C LEU A 53 8.77 5.86 6.46
N THR A 54 7.96 5.38 7.41
CA THR A 54 7.30 6.23 8.41
C THR A 54 8.33 6.94 9.28
N GLU A 55 9.39 6.24 9.73
CA GLU A 55 10.51 6.84 10.49
C GLU A 55 11.23 7.95 9.70
N LYS A 56 11.22 7.87 8.37
CA LYS A 56 11.79 8.88 7.47
C LYS A 56 10.82 10.00 7.12
N GLY A 57 9.61 10.00 7.70
CA GLY A 57 8.59 11.03 7.50
C GLY A 57 7.73 10.85 6.26
N PHE A 58 7.74 9.68 5.62
CA PHE A 58 6.86 9.40 4.48
C PHE A 58 5.46 9.02 4.93
N ASN A 59 4.46 9.51 4.21
CA ASN A 59 3.08 9.12 4.38
C ASN A 59 2.80 7.79 3.63
N VAL A 60 3.02 6.66 4.31
CA VAL A 60 2.89 5.31 3.72
C VAL A 60 1.78 4.49 4.36
N VAL A 61 1.16 3.62 3.57
CA VAL A 61 0.09 2.72 3.99
C VAL A 61 0.39 1.31 3.53
N ASN A 62 0.41 0.34 4.44
CA ASN A 62 0.62 -1.08 4.08
C ASN A 62 -0.68 -1.71 3.58
N MET A 63 -0.65 -2.38 2.43
CA MET A 63 -1.80 -3.17 1.98
C MET A 63 -1.82 -4.56 2.62
N THR A 64 -2.80 -4.81 3.49
CA THR A 64 -2.88 -6.05 4.28
C THR A 64 -3.14 -7.26 3.38
N GLY A 65 -2.49 -8.39 3.70
CA GLY A 65 -2.51 -9.59 2.86
C GLY A 65 -1.76 -9.48 1.53
N GLY A 66 -1.28 -8.27 1.17
CA GLY A 66 -0.57 -8.01 -0.07
C GLY A 66 -1.36 -8.37 -1.33
N LEU A 67 -0.65 -8.60 -2.44
CA LEU A 67 -1.27 -9.02 -3.70
C LEU A 67 -2.08 -10.32 -3.58
N LYS A 68 -1.74 -11.23 -2.67
CA LYS A 68 -2.52 -12.46 -2.46
C LYS A 68 -3.96 -12.23 -2.03
N ALA A 69 -4.22 -11.12 -1.33
CA ALA A 69 -5.55 -10.75 -0.88
C ALA A 69 -6.30 -9.90 -1.92
N TRP A 70 -5.69 -9.64 -3.08
CA TRP A 70 -6.36 -9.02 -4.21
C TRP A 70 -7.30 -10.03 -4.87
N THR A 71 -8.59 -9.72 -4.92
CA THR A 71 -9.64 -10.60 -5.45
C THR A 71 -10.26 -10.08 -6.74
N ASP A 72 -9.96 -8.85 -7.12
CA ASP A 72 -10.50 -8.23 -8.33
C ASP A 72 -9.75 -8.73 -9.58
N GLU A 73 -10.42 -8.60 -10.73
CA GLU A 73 -9.90 -9.05 -12.02
C GLU A 73 -8.60 -8.33 -12.38
N LEU A 74 -7.59 -9.11 -12.76
CA LEU A 74 -6.33 -8.57 -13.28
C LEU A 74 -6.51 -8.25 -14.75
N VAL A 75 -6.72 -6.97 -15.06
CA VAL A 75 -6.72 -6.49 -16.44
C VAL A 75 -5.26 -6.47 -16.93
N ARG A 76 -4.95 -7.31 -17.92
CA ARG A 76 -3.71 -7.22 -18.70
C ARG A 76 -4.00 -6.39 -19.93
N ASN A 77 -3.34 -5.23 -20.04
CA ASN A 77 -3.26 -4.45 -21.26
C ASN A 77 -2.18 -5.01 -22.19
#